data_AF-A0A0U5CMP1-F1
#
_entry.id   AF-A0A0U5CMP1-F1
#
_cell.length_a   1.000
_cell.length_b   1.000
_cell.length_c   1.000
_cell.angle_alpha   90.00
_cell.angle_beta   90.00
_cell.angle_gamma   90.00
#
_symmetry.space_group_name_H-M   'P 1'
#
loop_
_entity.id
_entity.type
_entity.pdbx_description
1 polymer ?
#
loop_
_entity_poly.entity_id
_entity_poly.type
_entity_poly.pdbx_seq_one_letter_code
_entity_poly.pdbx_strand_id
1 'polypeptide(L)'
;MGGLFSGMQAIEDARELRRKWQAQAAARGSTPPLVPPEADQGAGIHALFMEPVQVVPHRDGTCLVAYAGKHHCDFPDEPNPYEVRARDAHEFLLEAAGGAQHPRIVKYLGPLTPGFKLEFVTPGSLEGMRLPVLSPVPLPDNDSPPPLLLRLYYRWALQTLGALRFLHSHAVYLSNFCDCSVWIRADFSMAVTSFICATVPSDEDPTFLSGGCRANNMYLDFLLDVEAEYDPETGEQLLASPRGDICDWATLFWLLLTNGFAVDQPPRPRVKWPMLFPEDPATGEGWPTWWDERKERQLLSKRRFHQLEEARMGGILVKAWSGGYKGVDEVIWDLRALLEKKGVEVLGEDEILPINGESSSWEDMLITVPPGEIRFRERGGRKAGKVLSQECLPP
;
A
#
# COMPACT_ATOMS: atom_id res chain seq x y z
N MET A 1 3.36 28.63 25.70
CA MET A 1 4.11 27.54 26.38
C MET A 1 3.16 26.53 27.04
N GLY A 2 2.21 25.95 26.28
CA GLY A 2 1.23 24.99 26.81
C GLY A 2 1.20 23.62 26.10
N GLY A 3 1.99 23.41 25.04
CA GLY A 3 1.94 22.20 24.22
C GLY A 3 2.88 21.06 24.65
N LEU A 4 3.98 21.37 25.34
CA LEU A 4 5.00 20.37 25.72
C LEU A 4 4.55 19.42 26.84
N PHE A 5 3.70 19.89 27.76
CA PHE A 5 3.17 19.06 28.85
C PHE A 5 2.10 18.05 28.37
N SER A 6 1.48 18.28 27.22
CA SER A 6 0.44 17.39 26.66
C SER A 6 1.05 16.14 26.00
N GLY A 7 2.24 16.25 25.42
CA GLY A 7 2.92 15.13 24.76
C GLY A 7 3.51 14.12 25.75
N MET A 8 4.10 14.59 26.86
CA MET A 8 4.62 13.70 27.90
C MET A 8 3.51 12.89 28.57
N GLN A 9 2.35 13.50 28.84
CA GLN A 9 1.20 12.78 29.40
C GLN A 9 0.71 11.70 28.44
N ALA A 10 0.58 12.00 27.15
CA ALA A 10 0.17 11.00 26.14
C ALA A 10 1.17 9.83 26.01
N ILE A 11 2.48 10.10 26.10
CA ILE A 11 3.52 9.06 26.12
C ILE A 11 3.40 8.20 27.37
N GLU A 12 3.15 8.82 28.52
CA GLU A 12 3.00 8.12 29.79
C GLU A 12 1.71 7.28 29.81
N ASP A 13 0.62 7.78 29.22
CA ASP A 13 -0.64 7.06 29.03
C ASP A 13 -0.49 5.85 28.09
N ALA A 14 0.26 6.00 26.97
CA ALA A 14 0.56 4.90 26.05
C ALA A 14 1.45 3.82 26.69
N ARG A 15 2.47 4.24 27.45
CA ARG A 15 3.30 3.33 28.28
C ARG A 15 2.46 2.61 29.32
N GLU A 16 1.55 3.33 29.97
CA GLU A 16 0.64 2.76 30.96
C GLU A 16 -0.33 1.78 30.32
N LEU A 17 -0.84 2.06 29.11
CA LEU A 17 -1.68 1.15 28.34
C LEU A 17 -0.92 -0.13 27.97
N ARG A 18 0.33 -0.02 27.50
CA ARG A 18 1.20 -1.17 27.21
C ARG A 18 1.51 -1.98 28.46
N ARG A 19 1.80 -1.33 29.60
CA ARG A 19 1.99 -2.01 30.89
C ARG A 19 0.72 -2.69 31.39
N LYS A 20 -0.45 -2.04 31.25
CA LYS A 20 -1.76 -2.63 31.58
C LYS A 20 -2.02 -3.85 30.70
N TRP A 21 -1.69 -3.78 29.42
CA TRP A 21 -1.82 -4.89 28.50
C TRP A 21 -0.88 -6.04 28.86
N GLN A 22 0.40 -5.77 29.13
CA GLN A 22 1.37 -6.78 29.59
C GLN A 22 0.95 -7.42 30.92
N ALA A 23 0.42 -6.62 31.85
CA ALA A 23 -0.12 -7.11 33.12
C ALA A 23 -1.39 -7.97 32.92
N GLN A 24 -2.28 -7.59 32.00
CA GLN A 24 -3.44 -8.39 31.63
C GLN A 24 -3.04 -9.68 30.90
N ALA A 25 -2.00 -9.66 30.07
CA ALA A 25 -1.44 -10.82 29.40
C ALA A 25 -0.80 -11.77 30.42
N ALA A 26 -0.01 -11.25 31.37
CA ALA A 26 0.58 -12.04 32.46
C ALA A 26 -0.47 -12.62 33.43
N ALA A 27 -1.62 -11.96 33.59
CA ALA A 27 -2.74 -12.44 34.41
C ALA A 27 -3.59 -13.51 33.71
N ARG A 28 -3.56 -13.58 32.37
CA ARG A 28 -4.22 -14.64 31.59
C ARG A 28 -3.28 -15.85 31.55
N GLY A 29 -3.46 -16.79 32.47
CA GLY A 29 -2.62 -17.99 32.64
C GLY A 29 -2.62 -19.01 31.48
N SER A 30 -2.69 -18.58 30.23
CA SER A 30 -2.57 -19.38 29.01
C SER A 30 -2.06 -18.52 27.87
N THR A 31 -1.05 -19.01 27.13
CA THR A 31 -0.58 -18.40 25.88
C THR A 31 -1.79 -18.16 24.96
N PRO A 32 -2.03 -16.93 24.46
CA PRO A 32 -3.15 -16.66 23.57
C PRO A 32 -3.08 -17.57 22.32
N PRO A 33 -4.23 -17.96 21.75
CA PRO A 33 -4.21 -18.77 20.54
C PRO A 33 -3.53 -18.00 19.42
N LEU A 34 -2.69 -18.66 18.62
CA LEU A 34 -1.98 -18.00 17.50
C LEU A 34 -2.90 -17.60 16.34
N VAL A 35 -4.14 -18.10 16.36
CA VAL A 35 -5.18 -17.83 15.38
C VAL A 35 -6.38 -17.31 16.17
N PRO A 36 -6.94 -16.16 15.81
CA PRO A 36 -8.16 -15.66 16.42
C PRO A 36 -9.29 -16.70 16.22
N PRO A 37 -10.08 -17.06 17.25
CA PRO A 37 -11.18 -18.00 17.09
C PRO A 37 -12.24 -17.54 16.07
N GLU A 38 -12.28 -16.24 15.78
CA GLU A 38 -13.11 -15.57 14.78
C GLU A 38 -12.66 -15.85 13.34
N ALA A 39 -11.40 -16.21 13.12
CA ALA A 39 -10.83 -16.41 11.80
C ALA A 39 -11.37 -17.71 11.15
N ASP A 40 -11.84 -17.60 9.92
CA ASP A 40 -12.14 -18.75 9.05
C ASP A 40 -10.94 -19.06 8.16
N GLN A 41 -10.02 -19.86 8.68
CA GLN A 41 -8.87 -20.33 7.90
C GLN A 41 -9.26 -21.29 6.76
N GLY A 42 -10.47 -21.88 6.81
CA GLY A 42 -10.97 -22.78 5.77
C GLY A 42 -11.42 -22.04 4.51
N ALA A 43 -11.80 -20.76 4.63
CA ALA A 43 -12.22 -19.93 3.51
C ALA A 43 -11.07 -19.44 2.62
N GLY A 44 -9.81 -19.67 3.03
CA GLY A 44 -8.63 -19.20 2.33
C GLY A 44 -8.21 -17.78 2.72
N ILE A 45 -7.02 -17.39 2.25
CA ILE A 45 -6.45 -16.06 2.51
C ILE A 45 -7.13 -15.05 1.59
N HIS A 46 -7.73 -14.02 2.18
CA HIS A 46 -8.34 -12.91 1.43
C HIS A 46 -7.27 -11.92 0.93
N ALA A 47 -6.33 -11.57 1.80
CA ALA A 47 -5.20 -10.71 1.46
C ALA A 47 -4.02 -11.01 2.39
N LEU A 48 -2.84 -10.57 1.98
CA LEU A 48 -1.64 -10.55 2.80
C LEU A 48 -1.21 -9.10 3.02
N PHE A 49 -1.10 -8.69 4.28
CA PHE A 49 -0.37 -7.47 4.63
C PHE A 49 1.10 -7.86 4.73
N MET A 50 1.75 -7.90 3.57
CA MET A 50 3.09 -8.47 3.43
C MET A 50 3.14 -9.94 3.92
N GLU A 51 4.32 -10.46 4.24
CA GLU A 51 4.47 -11.82 4.80
C GLU A 51 3.97 -12.02 6.25
N PRO A 52 4.04 -11.02 7.17
CA PRO A 52 3.79 -11.28 8.58
C PRO A 52 2.32 -11.34 8.97
N VAL A 53 1.42 -10.63 8.29
CA VAL A 53 0.01 -10.50 8.71
C VAL A 53 -0.91 -10.99 7.59
N GLN A 54 -1.67 -12.03 7.86
CA GLN A 54 -2.65 -12.57 6.93
C GLN A 54 -4.04 -12.05 7.26
N VAL A 55 -4.84 -11.85 6.21
CA VAL A 55 -6.23 -11.40 6.30
C VAL A 55 -7.11 -12.51 5.77
N VAL A 56 -8.06 -12.96 6.60
CA VAL A 56 -9.01 -14.03 6.24
C VAL A 56 -10.44 -13.59 6.54
N PRO A 57 -11.46 -14.20 5.94
CA PRO A 57 -12.84 -13.98 6.34
C PRO A 57 -13.08 -14.32 7.81
N HIS A 58 -13.95 -13.54 8.44
CA HIS A 58 -14.54 -13.93 9.72
C HIS A 58 -15.50 -15.11 9.51
N ARG A 59 -15.64 -16.00 10.51
CA ARG A 59 -16.50 -17.21 10.44
C ARG A 59 -17.98 -16.96 10.16
N ASP A 60 -18.46 -15.76 10.45
CA ASP A 60 -19.84 -15.36 10.13
C ASP A 60 -19.99 -14.68 8.77
N GLY A 61 -18.89 -14.46 8.04
CA GLY A 61 -18.87 -13.81 6.73
C GLY A 61 -19.15 -12.30 6.74
N THR A 62 -19.20 -11.65 7.90
CA THR A 62 -19.59 -10.23 8.00
C THR A 62 -18.41 -9.26 7.89
N CYS A 63 -17.20 -9.73 8.17
CA CYS A 63 -15.98 -8.91 8.21
C CYS A 63 -14.74 -9.73 7.87
N LEU A 64 -13.59 -9.06 7.86
CA LEU A 64 -12.28 -9.66 7.71
C LEU A 64 -11.52 -9.64 9.04
N VAL A 65 -10.67 -10.65 9.25
CA VAL A 65 -9.82 -10.82 10.42
C VAL A 65 -8.37 -10.77 9.97
N ALA A 66 -7.62 -9.78 10.45
CA ALA A 66 -6.20 -9.63 10.21
C ALA A 66 -5.41 -10.08 11.45
N TYR A 67 -4.41 -10.93 11.27
CA TYR A 67 -3.57 -11.41 12.36
C TYR A 67 -2.23 -11.93 11.84
N ALA A 68 -1.21 -11.88 12.68
CA ALA A 68 0.08 -12.48 12.38
C ALA A 68 0.10 -13.96 12.78
N GLY A 69 0.24 -14.85 11.81
CA GLY A 69 0.36 -16.29 12.07
C GLY A 69 1.70 -16.67 12.73
N LYS A 70 2.05 -17.96 12.65
CA LYS A 70 3.27 -18.53 13.26
C LYS A 70 4.60 -18.06 12.65
N HIS A 71 4.58 -17.47 11.45
CA HIS A 71 5.77 -17.41 10.60
C HIS A 71 6.77 -16.28 10.93
N HIS A 72 6.41 -15.33 11.80
CA HIS A 72 7.18 -14.09 11.96
C HIS A 72 7.27 -13.56 13.40
N CYS A 73 7.13 -14.41 14.41
CA CYS A 73 7.41 -14.03 15.80
C CYS A 73 8.75 -14.62 16.23
N ASP A 74 9.77 -13.76 16.37
CA ASP A 74 11.05 -14.15 16.98
C ASP A 74 10.88 -14.62 18.44
N PHE A 75 9.78 -14.17 19.08
CA PHE A 75 9.40 -14.53 20.45
C PHE A 75 7.96 -15.08 20.45
N PRO A 76 7.76 -16.39 20.72
CA PRO A 76 6.44 -17.03 20.63
C PRO A 76 5.42 -16.53 21.65
N ASP A 77 5.86 -15.86 22.71
CA ASP A 77 5.01 -15.32 23.77
C ASP A 77 4.70 -13.83 23.60
N GLU A 78 5.28 -13.17 22.59
CA GLU A 78 5.04 -11.76 22.30
C GLU A 78 4.07 -11.59 21.12
N PRO A 79 3.19 -10.58 21.18
CA PRO A 79 2.32 -10.27 20.06
C PRO A 79 3.18 -9.82 18.88
N ASN A 80 2.77 -10.17 17.67
CA ASN A 80 3.53 -9.76 16.51
C ASN A 80 3.53 -8.23 16.39
N PRO A 81 4.71 -7.59 16.24
CA PRO A 81 4.80 -6.14 16.29
C PRO A 81 4.09 -5.46 15.10
N TYR A 82 4.00 -6.12 13.94
CA TYR A 82 3.30 -5.60 12.75
C TYR A 82 1.79 -5.53 12.98
N GLU A 83 1.22 -6.59 13.57
CA GLU A 83 -0.20 -6.65 13.91
C GLU A 83 -0.57 -5.59 14.96
N VAL A 84 0.23 -5.49 16.03
CA VAL A 84 0.05 -4.50 17.09
C VAL A 84 0.09 -3.09 16.51
N ARG A 85 1.09 -2.78 15.69
CA ARG A 85 1.23 -1.47 15.06
C ARG A 85 0.06 -1.12 14.15
N ALA A 86 -0.40 -2.05 13.32
CA ALA A 86 -1.54 -1.80 12.45
C ALA A 86 -2.82 -1.52 13.27
N ARG A 87 -3.05 -2.28 14.34
CA ARG A 87 -4.15 -2.05 15.27
C ARG A 87 -4.03 -0.68 15.94
N ASP A 88 -2.86 -0.37 16.50
CA ASP A 88 -2.63 0.86 17.25
C ASP A 88 -2.77 2.10 16.34
N ALA A 89 -2.31 2.02 15.07
CA ALA A 89 -2.53 3.06 14.07
C ALA A 89 -4.01 3.29 13.76
N HIS A 90 -4.80 2.22 13.61
CA HIS A 90 -6.24 2.34 13.41
C HIS A 90 -6.95 2.95 14.62
N GLU A 91 -6.60 2.51 15.83
CA GLU A 91 -7.19 3.03 17.07
C GLU A 91 -6.84 4.50 17.28
N PHE A 92 -5.57 4.88 17.07
CA PHE A 92 -5.12 6.26 17.10
C PHE A 92 -5.89 7.15 16.13
N LEU A 93 -6.03 6.74 14.87
CA LEU A 93 -6.75 7.52 13.85
C LEU A 93 -8.25 7.65 14.19
N LEU A 94 -8.85 6.58 14.71
CA LEU A 94 -10.26 6.59 15.12
C LEU A 94 -10.48 7.58 16.27
N GLU A 95 -9.59 7.59 17.26
CA GLU A 95 -9.65 8.52 18.39
C GLU A 95 -9.41 9.97 17.93
N ALA A 96 -8.35 10.20 17.17
CA ALA A 96 -7.96 11.53 16.69
C ALA A 96 -9.05 12.18 15.81
N ALA A 97 -9.82 11.38 15.08
CA ALA A 97 -10.95 11.82 14.28
C ALA A 97 -12.30 11.86 15.03
N GLY A 98 -12.30 11.76 16.37
CA GLY A 98 -13.52 11.82 17.17
C GLY A 98 -14.50 10.66 16.90
N GLY A 99 -13.97 9.49 16.54
CA GLY A 99 -14.73 8.29 16.17
C GLY A 99 -15.17 8.24 14.70
N ALA A 100 -14.89 9.29 13.90
CA ALA A 100 -15.15 9.26 12.47
C ALA A 100 -14.06 8.47 11.73
N GLN A 101 -14.44 7.70 10.71
CA GLN A 101 -13.50 7.00 9.85
C GLN A 101 -13.42 7.68 8.48
N HIS A 102 -12.21 7.78 7.93
CA HIS A 102 -12.00 8.38 6.62
C HIS A 102 -12.54 7.47 5.51
N PRO A 103 -13.32 7.98 4.54
CA PRO A 103 -13.95 7.14 3.51
C PRO A 103 -12.93 6.42 2.61
N ARG A 104 -11.69 6.90 2.52
CA ARG A 104 -10.60 6.28 1.73
C ARG A 104 -9.64 5.44 2.56
N ILE A 105 -10.02 5.07 3.78
CA ILE A 105 -9.30 4.09 4.61
C ILE A 105 -10.23 2.89 4.83
N VAL A 106 -9.69 1.68 4.80
CA VAL A 106 -10.46 0.46 5.11
C VAL A 106 -10.94 0.54 6.55
N LYS A 107 -12.24 0.34 6.74
CA LYS A 107 -12.90 0.56 8.03
C LYS A 107 -12.39 -0.42 9.10
N TYR A 108 -11.92 0.11 10.21
CA TYR A 108 -11.57 -0.66 11.41
C TYR A 108 -12.83 -0.99 12.22
N LEU A 109 -13.01 -2.27 12.56
CA LEU A 109 -14.19 -2.76 13.28
C LEU A 109 -13.88 -3.17 14.73
N GLY A 110 -12.64 -3.04 15.17
CA GLY A 110 -12.22 -3.26 16.54
C GLY A 110 -11.15 -4.34 16.73
N PRO A 111 -10.58 -4.41 17.93
CA PRO A 111 -9.47 -5.29 18.24
C PRO A 111 -9.92 -6.74 18.43
N LEU A 112 -8.99 -7.67 18.22
CA LEU A 112 -9.09 -9.08 18.62
C LEU A 112 -7.87 -9.46 19.46
N THR A 113 -7.82 -10.69 19.96
CA THR A 113 -6.63 -11.21 20.66
C THR A 113 -6.36 -12.66 20.23
N PRO A 114 -5.39 -12.90 19.34
CA PRO A 114 -4.63 -11.91 18.56
C PRO A 114 -5.52 -11.26 17.48
N GLY A 115 -4.99 -10.25 16.80
CA GLY A 115 -5.52 -9.70 15.57
C GLY A 115 -6.43 -8.48 15.73
N PHE A 116 -7.10 -8.15 14.64
CA PHE A 116 -8.11 -7.10 14.57
C PHE A 116 -9.10 -7.34 13.42
N LYS A 117 -10.25 -6.66 13.48
CA LYS A 117 -11.31 -6.76 12.48
C LYS A 117 -11.31 -5.58 11.53
N LEU A 118 -11.54 -5.86 10.25
CA LEU A 118 -11.69 -4.90 9.18
C LEU A 118 -13.02 -5.11 8.45
N GLU A 119 -13.55 -4.07 7.81
CA GLU A 119 -14.69 -4.25 6.90
C GLU A 119 -14.38 -5.25 5.80
N PHE A 120 -15.41 -5.96 5.37
CA PHE A 120 -15.32 -6.83 4.21
C PHE A 120 -15.31 -5.97 2.94
N VAL A 121 -14.22 -6.07 2.17
CA VAL A 121 -14.05 -5.32 0.92
C VAL A 121 -14.01 -6.30 -0.24
N THR A 122 -14.78 -5.99 -1.29
CA THR A 122 -14.79 -6.74 -2.55
C THR A 122 -14.70 -5.72 -3.68
N PRO A 123 -13.84 -5.92 -4.69
CA PRO A 123 -13.04 -7.12 -4.95
C PRO A 123 -11.80 -7.33 -4.06
N GLY A 124 -11.40 -6.37 -3.22
CA GLY A 124 -10.35 -6.56 -2.21
C GLY A 124 -8.98 -6.06 -2.66
N SER A 125 -7.90 -6.75 -2.29
CA SER A 125 -6.52 -6.25 -2.49
C SER A 125 -6.11 -6.12 -3.95
N LEU A 126 -5.47 -5.00 -4.31
CA LEU A 126 -4.95 -4.74 -5.66
C LEU A 126 -3.89 -5.77 -6.08
N GLU A 127 -3.09 -6.30 -5.14
CA GLU A 127 -2.08 -7.35 -5.40
C GLU A 127 -2.70 -8.57 -6.10
N GLY A 128 -3.93 -8.93 -5.69
CA GLY A 128 -4.69 -10.06 -6.21
C GLY A 128 -5.39 -9.78 -7.54
N MET A 129 -5.35 -8.55 -8.06
CA MET A 129 -6.14 -8.15 -9.23
C MET A 129 -5.32 -8.16 -10.51
N ARG A 130 -6.00 -8.35 -11.65
CA ARG A 130 -5.43 -8.13 -12.97
C ARG A 130 -6.29 -7.14 -13.74
N LEU A 131 -5.64 -6.11 -14.27
CA LEU A 131 -6.29 -4.98 -14.92
C LEU A 131 -6.21 -5.13 -16.45
N PRO A 132 -7.08 -4.46 -17.22
CA PRO A 132 -6.89 -4.32 -18.65
C PRO A 132 -5.59 -3.58 -18.97
N VAL A 133 -5.09 -3.78 -20.19
CA VAL A 133 -3.95 -3.02 -20.71
C VAL A 133 -4.38 -1.59 -21.01
N LEU A 134 -3.67 -0.62 -20.46
CA LEU A 134 -3.76 0.79 -20.86
C LEU A 134 -3.08 0.97 -22.22
N SER A 135 -3.89 1.12 -23.27
CA SER A 135 -3.48 1.23 -24.67
C SER A 135 -4.11 2.47 -25.34
N PRO A 136 -3.42 3.12 -26.29
CA PRO A 136 -2.05 2.87 -26.76
C PRO A 136 -0.96 3.34 -25.77
N VAL A 137 0.26 2.83 -25.95
CA VAL A 137 1.48 3.28 -25.24
C VAL A 137 2.51 3.75 -26.29
N PRO A 138 2.94 5.03 -26.32
CA PRO A 138 2.44 6.16 -25.51
C PRO A 138 1.01 6.56 -25.91
N LEU A 139 0.31 7.25 -25.02
CA LEU A 139 -0.98 7.86 -25.35
C LEU A 139 -0.76 9.07 -26.27
N PRO A 140 -1.59 9.26 -27.31
CA PRO A 140 -1.53 10.46 -28.13
C PRO A 140 -1.85 11.69 -27.29
N ASP A 141 -1.07 12.76 -27.46
CA ASP A 141 -1.19 14.00 -26.67
C ASP A 141 -2.33 14.92 -27.17
N ASN A 142 -3.31 14.34 -27.86
CA ASN A 142 -4.40 15.06 -28.51
C ASN A 142 -5.43 15.54 -27.46
N ASP A 143 -6.27 16.51 -27.83
CA ASP A 143 -7.42 16.98 -27.02
C ASP A 143 -8.53 15.93 -26.86
N SER A 144 -8.28 14.67 -27.23
CA SER A 144 -9.22 13.58 -27.01
C SER A 144 -9.38 13.30 -25.52
N PRO A 145 -10.60 13.02 -25.04
CA PRO A 145 -10.81 12.67 -23.64
C PRO A 145 -9.95 11.45 -23.24
N PRO A 146 -9.36 11.44 -22.03
CA PRO A 146 -8.56 10.31 -21.58
C PRO A 146 -9.35 9.00 -21.61
N PRO A 147 -8.73 7.86 -21.97
CA PRO A 147 -9.39 6.55 -21.94
C PRO A 147 -9.97 6.25 -20.55
N LEU A 148 -11.06 5.48 -20.50
CA LEU A 148 -11.78 5.18 -19.25
C LEU A 148 -10.85 4.62 -18.14
N LEU A 149 -9.93 3.71 -18.48
CA LEU A 149 -8.99 3.15 -17.51
C LEU A 149 -8.03 4.19 -16.93
N LEU A 150 -7.60 5.16 -17.74
CA LEU A 150 -6.74 6.24 -17.26
C LEU A 150 -7.50 7.16 -16.29
N ARG A 151 -8.79 7.40 -16.53
CA ARG A 151 -9.65 8.15 -15.60
C ARG A 151 -9.85 7.41 -14.29
N LEU A 152 -9.99 6.08 -14.32
CA LEU A 152 -10.03 5.27 -13.12
C LEU A 152 -8.73 5.44 -12.31
N TYR A 153 -7.58 5.45 -12.97
CA TYR A 153 -6.30 5.68 -12.29
C TYR A 153 -6.19 7.10 -11.73
N TYR A 154 -6.71 8.13 -12.40
CA TYR A 154 -6.79 9.47 -11.82
C TYR A 154 -7.70 9.53 -10.59
N ARG A 155 -8.83 8.82 -10.62
CA ARG A 155 -9.75 8.70 -9.48
C ARG A 155 -9.03 8.05 -8.30
N TRP A 156 -8.40 6.90 -8.53
CA TRP A 156 -7.61 6.22 -7.50
C TRP A 156 -6.46 7.06 -6.96
N ALA A 157 -5.80 7.84 -7.83
CA ALA A 157 -4.74 8.77 -7.44
C ALA A 157 -5.26 9.83 -6.46
N LEU A 158 -6.37 10.50 -6.78
CA LEU A 158 -6.96 11.48 -5.86
C LEU A 158 -7.47 10.84 -4.56
N GLN A 159 -8.10 9.67 -4.63
CA GLN A 159 -8.64 8.98 -3.44
C GLN A 159 -7.55 8.57 -2.45
N THR A 160 -6.44 8.03 -2.98
CA THR A 160 -5.29 7.64 -2.15
C THR A 160 -4.51 8.84 -1.63
N LEU A 161 -4.36 9.90 -2.42
CA LEU A 161 -3.81 11.17 -1.92
C LEU A 161 -4.73 11.78 -0.85
N GLY A 162 -6.05 11.70 -0.99
CA GLY A 162 -7.00 12.12 0.03
C GLY A 162 -6.80 11.37 1.36
N ALA A 163 -6.60 10.05 1.30
CA ALA A 163 -6.23 9.24 2.47
C ALA A 163 -4.88 9.67 3.06
N LEU A 164 -3.84 9.82 2.25
CA LEU A 164 -2.51 10.25 2.71
C LEU A 164 -2.56 11.64 3.35
N ARG A 165 -3.31 12.59 2.78
CA ARG A 165 -3.53 13.92 3.35
C ARG A 165 -4.13 13.83 4.76
N PHE A 166 -5.14 12.97 4.94
CA PHE A 166 -5.74 12.72 6.25
C PHE A 166 -4.74 12.06 7.21
N LEU A 167 -3.94 11.10 6.78
CA LEU A 167 -2.93 10.46 7.62
C LEU A 167 -1.86 11.47 8.07
N HIS A 168 -1.33 12.24 7.13
CA HIS A 168 -0.27 13.22 7.38
C HIS A 168 -0.76 14.38 8.26
N SER A 169 -2.04 14.77 8.18
CA SER A 169 -2.61 15.77 9.09
C SER A 169 -2.67 15.31 10.55
N HIS A 170 -2.55 14.00 10.79
CA HIS A 170 -2.46 13.39 12.12
C HIS A 170 -1.06 12.86 12.43
N ALA A 171 -0.06 13.23 11.63
CA ALA A 171 1.33 12.76 11.73
C ALA A 171 1.45 11.22 11.74
N VAL A 172 0.57 10.55 10.98
CA VAL A 172 0.67 9.13 10.67
C VAL A 172 1.27 8.97 9.29
N TYR A 173 2.32 8.15 9.17
CA TYR A 173 3.04 7.93 7.92
C TYR A 173 3.12 6.43 7.66
N LEU A 174 2.69 5.98 6.48
CA LEU A 174 2.59 4.54 6.19
C LEU A 174 3.94 3.86 6.12
N SER A 175 4.95 4.58 5.61
CA SER A 175 6.33 4.11 5.46
C SER A 175 6.47 2.86 4.57
N ASN A 176 5.43 2.47 3.83
CA ASN A 176 5.41 1.38 2.87
C ASN A 176 4.09 1.39 2.05
N PHE A 177 3.84 2.44 1.28
CA PHE A 177 2.64 2.51 0.44
C PHE A 177 2.84 1.71 -0.87
N CYS A 178 2.11 0.61 -1.03
CA CYS A 178 2.27 -0.34 -2.13
C CYS A 178 0.94 -0.96 -2.57
N ASP A 179 0.98 -1.94 -3.47
CA ASP A 179 -0.18 -2.69 -3.93
C ASP A 179 -0.86 -3.52 -2.83
N CYS A 180 -0.10 -3.95 -1.82
CA CYS A 180 -0.64 -4.65 -0.66
C CYS A 180 -1.36 -3.70 0.34
N SER A 181 -1.10 -2.39 0.26
CA SER A 181 -1.69 -1.37 1.14
C SER A 181 -2.89 -0.67 0.52
N VAL A 182 -3.40 -1.14 -0.62
CA VAL A 182 -4.60 -0.58 -1.26
C VAL A 182 -5.59 -1.67 -1.64
N TRP A 183 -6.85 -1.47 -1.26
CA TRP A 183 -7.96 -2.35 -1.61
C TRP A 183 -8.97 -1.59 -2.47
N ILE A 184 -9.63 -2.32 -3.37
CA ILE A 184 -10.68 -1.82 -4.25
C ILE A 184 -12.04 -2.26 -3.69
N ARG A 185 -12.93 -1.29 -3.51
CA ARG A 185 -14.33 -1.51 -3.09
C ARG A 185 -15.24 -1.82 -4.28
N ALA A 186 -16.48 -2.18 -3.97
CA ALA A 186 -17.45 -2.63 -4.97
C ALA A 186 -17.85 -1.52 -5.95
N ASP A 187 -17.74 -0.25 -5.53
CA ASP A 187 -17.92 0.94 -6.35
C ASP A 187 -16.64 1.39 -7.07
N PHE A 188 -15.63 0.51 -7.11
CA PHE A 188 -14.31 0.75 -7.69
C PHE A 188 -13.56 1.91 -7.04
N SER A 189 -13.94 2.34 -5.84
CA SER A 189 -13.13 3.27 -5.06
C SER A 189 -11.93 2.55 -4.45
N MET A 190 -10.80 3.25 -4.39
CA MET A 190 -9.59 2.77 -3.74
C MET A 190 -9.58 3.21 -2.27
N ALA A 191 -9.18 2.29 -1.40
CA ALA A 191 -9.07 2.49 0.04
C ALA A 191 -7.69 2.04 0.53
N VAL A 192 -7.08 2.85 1.38
CA VAL A 192 -5.79 2.55 2.02
C VAL A 192 -6.00 1.62 3.21
N THR A 193 -5.08 0.67 3.39
CA THR A 193 -5.06 -0.33 4.46
C THR A 193 -3.63 -0.67 4.84
N SER A 194 -3.44 -1.75 5.62
CA SER A 194 -2.12 -2.33 5.92
C SER A 194 -1.19 -1.34 6.63
N PHE A 195 -1.64 -0.81 7.78
CA PHE A 195 -0.85 0.07 8.65
C PHE A 195 0.28 -0.64 9.43
N ILE A 196 0.72 -1.81 8.94
CA ILE A 196 1.72 -2.65 9.64
C ILE A 196 3.11 -2.02 9.71
N CYS A 197 3.42 -1.06 8.82
CA CYS A 197 4.65 -0.27 8.85
C CYS A 197 4.40 1.16 9.33
N ALA A 198 3.15 1.54 9.61
CA ALA A 198 2.81 2.93 9.85
C ALA A 198 3.41 3.43 11.16
N THR A 199 3.98 4.63 11.15
CA THR A 199 4.39 5.30 12.37
C THR A 199 3.23 6.15 12.90
N VAL A 200 3.08 6.19 14.21
CA VAL A 200 2.15 7.08 14.90
C VAL A 200 2.90 8.03 15.85
N PRO A 201 2.35 9.19 16.20
CA PRO A 201 3.03 10.15 17.08
C PRO A 201 3.42 9.61 18.46
N SER A 202 2.77 8.54 18.92
CA SER A 202 3.06 7.87 20.18
C SER A 202 4.22 6.87 20.11
N ASP A 203 4.84 6.66 18.94
CA ASP A 203 5.94 5.72 18.80
C ASP A 203 7.21 6.26 19.48
N GLU A 204 7.63 5.58 20.55
CA GLU A 204 8.84 5.93 21.30
C GLU A 204 10.14 5.68 20.52
N ASP A 205 10.10 4.73 19.60
CA ASP A 205 11.22 4.36 18.75
C ASP A 205 10.73 3.89 17.37
N PRO A 206 10.61 4.79 16.39
CA PRO A 206 10.26 4.41 15.02
C PRO A 206 11.34 3.52 14.37
N THR A 207 12.56 3.43 14.93
CA THR A 207 13.71 2.69 14.36
C THR A 207 13.60 1.17 14.52
N PHE A 208 12.93 0.70 15.58
CA PHE A 208 12.94 -0.71 15.99
C PHE A 208 12.42 -1.69 14.91
N LEU A 209 11.57 -1.24 13.99
CA LEU A 209 11.04 -2.07 12.88
C LEU A 209 11.39 -1.53 11.49
N SER A 210 11.80 -0.27 11.36
CA SER A 210 12.25 0.31 10.07
C SER A 210 13.52 -0.37 9.53
N GLY A 211 14.31 -1.01 10.39
CA GLY A 211 15.55 -1.67 10.00
C GLY A 211 15.42 -3.05 9.32
N GLY A 212 14.22 -3.65 9.22
CA GLY A 212 14.12 -5.09 8.94
C GLY A 212 13.06 -5.61 7.97
N CYS A 213 11.90 -4.96 7.79
CA CYS A 213 10.80 -5.57 7.01
C CYS A 213 9.96 -4.55 6.22
N ARG A 214 10.55 -3.96 5.18
CA ARG A 214 9.76 -3.61 3.98
C ARG A 214 9.78 -4.85 3.07
N ALA A 215 8.61 -5.41 2.71
CA ALA A 215 8.53 -6.75 2.14
C ALA A 215 9.04 -6.92 0.70
N ASN A 216 9.56 -8.12 0.51
CA ASN A 216 10.10 -8.88 -0.63
C ASN A 216 9.63 -8.65 -2.08
N ASN A 217 8.66 -7.78 -2.39
CA ASN A 217 8.29 -7.48 -3.78
C ASN A 217 8.72 -6.09 -4.25
N MET A 218 8.92 -5.16 -3.32
CA MET A 218 9.52 -3.86 -3.59
C MET A 218 10.30 -3.47 -2.35
N TYR A 219 11.51 -4.02 -2.21
CA TYR A 219 12.53 -3.37 -1.39
C TYR A 219 12.82 -2.03 -2.07
N LEU A 220 11.98 -1.04 -1.90
CA LEU A 220 12.32 0.32 -2.21
C LEU A 220 13.11 0.82 -1.01
N ASP A 221 14.40 0.51 -1.02
CA ASP A 221 15.38 1.13 -0.13
C ASP A 221 15.68 2.55 -0.65
N PHE A 222 14.61 3.30 -0.97
CA PHE A 222 14.61 4.73 -1.29
C PHE A 222 15.05 5.56 -0.09
N LEU A 223 14.90 4.99 1.12
CA LEU A 223 15.10 5.64 2.41
C LEU A 223 16.39 6.46 2.46
N LEU A 224 17.52 5.94 1.99
CA LEU A 224 18.80 6.63 2.16
C LEU A 224 19.07 7.74 1.14
N ASP A 225 18.65 7.60 -0.11
CA ASP A 225 19.14 8.48 -1.19
C ASP A 225 18.08 9.44 -1.78
N VAL A 226 16.78 9.13 -1.62
CA VAL A 226 15.69 9.90 -2.26
C VAL A 226 14.61 10.32 -1.29
N GLU A 227 14.18 9.40 -0.42
CA GLU A 227 13.14 9.62 0.58
C GLU A 227 13.68 10.29 1.84
N ALA A 228 15.01 10.29 2.02
CA ALA A 228 15.66 10.86 3.20
C ALA A 228 15.22 12.31 3.40
N GLU A 229 14.45 12.50 4.47
CA GLU A 229 14.29 13.79 5.11
C GLU A 229 15.13 13.79 6.38
N TYR A 230 15.55 14.98 6.79
CA TYR A 230 16.36 15.14 7.99
C TYR A 230 15.63 16.11 8.90
N ASP A 231 15.60 15.78 10.18
CA ASP A 231 15.16 16.69 11.21
C ASP A 231 16.05 17.95 11.16
N PRO A 232 15.47 19.14 11.02
CA PRO A 232 16.25 20.37 10.87
C PRO A 232 17.00 20.76 12.15
N GLU A 233 16.57 20.28 13.31
CA GLU A 233 17.16 20.57 14.63
C GLU A 233 18.27 19.58 14.97
N THR A 234 18.02 18.28 14.79
CA THR A 234 18.99 17.23 15.16
C THR A 234 19.91 16.84 14.02
N GLY A 235 19.50 17.09 12.77
CA GLY A 235 20.18 16.59 11.57
C GLY A 235 20.05 15.07 11.39
N GLU A 236 19.26 14.40 12.23
CA GLU A 236 19.01 12.97 12.12
C GLU A 236 18.03 12.68 10.99
N GLN A 237 18.18 11.53 10.35
CA GLN A 237 17.28 11.11 9.29
C GLN A 237 15.91 10.75 9.86
N LEU A 238 14.86 11.34 9.30
CA LEU A 238 13.48 10.96 9.57
C LEU A 238 13.21 9.59 8.95
N LEU A 239 12.76 8.64 9.77
CA LEU A 239 12.43 7.30 9.32
C LEU A 239 11.10 7.19 8.57
N ALA A 240 10.24 8.17 8.81
CA ALA A 240 8.92 8.24 8.25
C ALA A 240 8.59 9.71 7.98
N SER A 241 8.07 10.00 6.79
CA SER A 241 7.81 11.36 6.36
C SER A 241 6.72 11.39 5.28
N PRO A 242 6.07 12.55 5.08
CA PRO A 242 5.17 12.73 3.96
C PRO A 242 5.82 12.38 2.62
N ARG A 243 7.09 12.74 2.46
CA ARG A 243 7.87 12.48 1.24
C ARG A 243 8.09 11.00 0.98
N GLY A 244 8.33 10.20 2.02
CA GLY A 244 8.38 8.74 1.94
C GLY A 244 7.11 8.19 1.30
N ASP A 245 5.97 8.51 1.89
CA ASP A 245 4.67 8.05 1.40
C ASP A 245 4.35 8.56 -0.01
N ILE A 246 4.74 9.79 -0.35
CA ILE A 246 4.55 10.36 -1.71
C ILE A 246 5.42 9.64 -2.75
N CYS A 247 6.65 9.24 -2.42
CA CYS A 247 7.52 8.48 -3.32
C CYS A 247 6.98 7.07 -3.59
N ASP A 248 6.54 6.41 -2.52
CA ASP A 248 5.87 5.12 -2.58
C ASP A 248 4.58 5.20 -3.42
N TRP A 249 3.75 6.22 -3.18
CA TRP A 249 2.56 6.52 -3.98
C TRP A 249 2.88 6.70 -5.47
N ALA A 250 3.88 7.53 -5.79
CA ALA A 250 4.28 7.76 -7.17
C ALA A 250 4.75 6.46 -7.84
N THR A 251 5.40 5.58 -7.07
CA THR A 251 5.82 4.29 -7.57
C THR A 251 4.62 3.39 -7.88
N LEU A 252 3.65 3.25 -6.99
CA LEU A 252 2.44 2.47 -7.25
C LEU A 252 1.73 2.95 -8.52
N PHE A 253 1.55 4.27 -8.67
CA PHE A 253 0.88 4.84 -9.84
C PHE A 253 1.68 4.70 -11.12
N TRP A 254 3.00 4.78 -11.07
CA TRP A 254 3.83 4.43 -12.22
C TRP A 254 3.62 2.98 -12.64
N LEU A 255 3.50 2.04 -11.70
CA LEU A 255 3.23 0.63 -12.03
C LEU A 255 1.86 0.47 -12.70
N LEU A 256 0.81 1.12 -12.20
CA LEU A 256 -0.52 1.13 -12.83
C LEU A 256 -0.46 1.69 -14.26
N LEU A 257 0.20 2.83 -14.43
CA LEU A 257 0.31 3.54 -15.70
C LEU A 257 1.26 2.86 -16.70
N THR A 258 2.08 1.90 -16.27
CA THR A 258 2.97 1.11 -17.13
C THR A 258 2.53 -0.35 -17.24
N ASN A 259 1.24 -0.62 -17.03
CA ASN A 259 0.64 -1.95 -17.19
C ASN A 259 1.23 -3.03 -16.26
N GLY A 260 1.73 -2.61 -15.10
CA GLY A 260 2.32 -3.50 -14.09
C GLY A 260 1.39 -4.48 -13.43
N PHE A 261 0.10 -4.18 -13.47
CA PHE A 261 -0.96 -5.04 -12.96
C PHE A 261 -1.81 -5.61 -14.10
N ALA A 262 -1.41 -5.43 -15.36
CA ALA A 262 -2.20 -5.90 -16.50
C ALA A 262 -2.28 -7.44 -16.54
N VAL A 263 -3.30 -8.00 -17.21
CA VAL A 263 -3.37 -9.46 -17.47
C VAL A 263 -2.13 -9.93 -18.22
N ASP A 264 -1.75 -9.21 -19.27
CA ASP A 264 -0.55 -9.45 -20.06
C ASP A 264 0.56 -8.48 -19.65
N GLN A 265 1.09 -8.65 -18.43
CA GLN A 265 2.15 -7.78 -17.93
C GLN A 265 3.33 -7.77 -18.89
N PRO A 266 3.81 -6.58 -19.32
CA PRO A 266 4.99 -6.50 -20.15
C PRO A 266 6.18 -7.13 -19.39
N PRO A 267 7.14 -7.75 -20.10
CA PRO A 267 8.35 -8.28 -19.47
C PRO A 267 9.01 -7.19 -18.65
N ARG A 268 9.22 -7.45 -17.35
CA ARG A 268 9.88 -6.49 -16.48
C ARG A 268 11.35 -6.87 -16.27
N PRO A 269 12.24 -5.87 -16.20
CA PRO A 269 13.59 -6.12 -15.69
C PRO A 269 13.50 -6.78 -14.32
N ARG A 270 14.41 -7.70 -14.03
CA ARG A 270 14.61 -8.20 -12.66
C ARG A 270 15.44 -7.20 -11.84
N VAL A 271 15.16 -5.91 -11.98
CA VAL A 271 15.81 -4.83 -11.21
C VAL A 271 14.89 -4.42 -10.07
N LYS A 272 15.50 -3.86 -9.03
CA LYS A 272 14.78 -3.40 -7.85
C LYS A 272 13.97 -2.12 -8.16
N TRP A 273 14.40 -1.33 -9.17
CA TRP A 273 13.88 0.01 -9.46
C TRP A 273 13.63 0.22 -10.97
N PRO A 274 12.55 -0.34 -11.52
CA PRO A 274 12.30 -0.27 -12.96
C PRO A 274 12.07 1.17 -13.44
N MET A 275 11.56 2.07 -12.60
CA MET A 275 11.41 3.48 -12.95
C MET A 275 12.74 4.22 -13.20
N LEU A 276 13.91 3.67 -12.84
CA LEU A 276 15.21 4.31 -13.12
C LEU A 276 15.74 4.01 -14.52
N PHE A 277 15.16 3.03 -15.21
CA PHE A 277 15.60 2.65 -16.54
C PHE A 277 14.46 3.00 -17.50
N PRO A 278 14.46 4.19 -18.12
CA PRO A 278 13.59 4.40 -19.26
C PRO A 278 13.93 3.32 -20.29
N GLU A 279 12.92 2.69 -20.90
CA GLU A 279 13.14 2.09 -22.22
C GLU A 279 13.60 3.25 -23.09
N ASP A 280 14.89 3.31 -23.41
CA ASP A 280 15.40 4.36 -24.28
C ASP A 280 15.13 3.90 -25.71
N PRO A 281 14.10 4.46 -26.39
CA PRO A 281 13.77 4.05 -27.73
C PRO A 281 14.87 4.45 -28.72
N ALA A 282 15.73 5.41 -28.35
CA ALA A 282 16.79 5.96 -29.20
C ALA A 282 18.08 5.13 -29.17
N THR A 283 18.39 4.43 -28.07
CA THR A 283 19.58 3.56 -27.99
C THR A 283 19.28 2.11 -28.34
N GLY A 284 18.02 1.68 -28.29
CA GLY A 284 17.64 0.28 -28.52
C GLY A 284 18.20 -0.66 -27.44
N GLU A 285 18.80 -0.12 -26.38
CA GLU A 285 19.19 -0.88 -25.21
C GLU A 285 17.90 -1.17 -24.42
N GLY A 286 17.35 -2.36 -24.64
CA GLY A 286 16.27 -2.88 -23.81
C GLY A 286 16.67 -2.95 -22.34
N TRP A 287 15.70 -3.25 -21.49
CA TRP A 287 15.90 -3.47 -20.07
C TRP A 287 17.13 -4.33 -19.76
N PRO A 288 17.91 -3.99 -18.72
CA PRO A 288 19.04 -4.81 -18.32
C PRO A 288 18.56 -6.22 -17.99
N THR A 289 19.23 -7.23 -18.56
CA THR A 289 18.87 -8.64 -18.40
C THR A 289 19.19 -9.18 -17.00
N TRP A 290 20.04 -8.48 -16.25
CA TRP A 290 20.42 -8.78 -14.87
C TRP A 290 20.51 -7.48 -14.06
N TRP A 291 20.33 -7.58 -12.75
CA TRP A 291 20.38 -6.43 -11.84
C TRP A 291 21.81 -6.00 -11.56
N ASP A 292 22.13 -4.76 -11.91
CA ASP A 292 23.40 -4.10 -11.59
C ASP A 292 23.15 -3.00 -10.55
N GLU A 293 23.44 -3.30 -9.29
CA GLU A 293 23.29 -2.36 -8.16
C GLU A 293 24.10 -1.07 -8.38
N ARG A 294 25.29 -1.16 -8.99
CA ARG A 294 26.14 0.01 -9.23
C ARG A 294 25.54 0.91 -10.30
N LYS A 295 25.02 0.34 -11.40
CA LYS A 295 24.31 1.09 -12.44
C LYS A 295 23.05 1.74 -11.87
N GLU A 296 22.30 1.01 -11.05
CA GLU A 296 21.11 1.51 -10.36
C GLU A 296 21.43 2.71 -9.46
N ARG A 297 22.41 2.58 -8.55
CA ARG A 297 22.88 3.72 -7.71
C ARG A 297 23.40 4.88 -8.55
N GLN A 298 24.03 4.62 -9.69
CA GLN A 298 24.47 5.67 -10.60
C GLN A 298 23.29 6.41 -11.25
N LEU A 299 22.23 5.71 -11.64
CA LEU A 299 21.02 6.33 -12.20
C LEU A 299 20.26 7.11 -11.12
N LEU A 300 20.20 6.56 -9.91
CA LEU A 300 19.58 7.17 -8.74
C LEU A 300 20.28 8.47 -8.33
N SER A 301 21.62 8.47 -8.23
CA SER A 301 22.40 9.67 -7.92
C SER A 301 22.27 10.77 -8.98
N LYS A 302 21.98 10.39 -10.23
CA LYS A 302 21.65 11.33 -11.31
C LYS A 302 20.17 11.74 -11.34
N ARG A 303 19.32 11.16 -10.48
CA ARG A 303 17.86 11.36 -10.44
C ARG A 303 17.20 11.21 -11.81
N ARG A 304 17.68 10.24 -12.60
CA ARG A 304 17.16 9.96 -13.95
C ARG A 304 15.99 8.98 -13.86
N PHE A 305 14.83 9.50 -13.49
CA PHE A 305 13.60 8.74 -13.49
C PHE A 305 12.98 8.66 -14.90
N HIS A 306 12.26 7.58 -15.17
CA HIS A 306 11.47 7.40 -16.38
C HIS A 306 10.28 8.36 -16.33
N GLN A 307 10.36 9.42 -17.13
CA GLN A 307 9.29 10.39 -17.30
C GLN A 307 8.29 9.89 -18.34
N LEU A 308 7.08 9.54 -17.88
CA LEU A 308 5.96 9.21 -18.77
C LEU A 308 5.42 10.46 -19.47
N GLU A 309 4.51 10.28 -20.43
CA GLU A 309 3.78 11.39 -21.03
C GLU A 309 2.93 12.17 -19.99
N GLU A 310 2.56 13.40 -20.32
CA GLU A 310 1.79 14.26 -19.41
C GLU A 310 0.46 13.62 -19.03
N ALA A 311 -0.23 12.98 -19.98
CA ALA A 311 -1.45 12.23 -19.71
C ALA A 311 -1.23 11.11 -18.67
N ARG A 312 -0.05 10.50 -18.58
CA ARG A 312 0.27 9.51 -17.54
C ARG A 312 0.98 10.13 -16.34
N MET A 313 0.65 11.38 -16.02
CA MET A 313 1.16 12.08 -14.83
C MET A 313 2.70 12.17 -14.79
N GLY A 314 3.42 12.03 -15.91
CA GLY A 314 4.86 11.81 -15.88
C GLY A 314 5.66 12.90 -15.15
N GLY A 315 5.29 14.16 -15.32
CA GLY A 315 5.90 15.27 -14.58
C GLY A 315 5.63 15.23 -13.07
N ILE A 316 4.42 14.83 -12.67
CA ILE A 316 4.02 14.70 -11.26
C ILE A 316 4.81 13.56 -10.60
N LEU A 317 4.91 12.40 -11.25
CA LEU A 317 5.63 11.24 -10.74
C LEU A 317 7.13 11.55 -10.58
N VAL A 318 7.76 12.18 -11.58
CA VAL A 318 9.17 12.60 -11.51
C VAL A 318 9.40 13.63 -10.41
N LYS A 319 8.48 14.59 -10.25
CA LYS A 319 8.56 15.58 -9.17
C LYS A 319 8.44 14.93 -7.79
N ALA A 320 7.57 13.93 -7.63
CA ALA A 320 7.44 13.13 -6.42
C ALA A 320 8.74 12.39 -6.06
N TRP A 321 9.29 11.57 -6.98
CA TRP A 321 10.58 10.90 -6.73
C TRP A 321 11.76 11.85 -6.61
N SER A 322 11.66 13.09 -7.11
CA SER A 322 12.70 14.09 -6.90
C SER A 322 12.58 14.79 -5.54
N GLY A 323 11.56 14.46 -4.74
CA GLY A 323 11.28 15.17 -3.49
C GLY A 323 10.91 16.64 -3.70
N GLY A 324 10.29 16.94 -4.84
CA GLY A 324 9.89 18.30 -5.23
C GLY A 324 8.57 18.75 -4.60
N TYR A 325 7.92 17.89 -3.81
CA TYR A 325 6.71 18.18 -3.07
C TYR A 325 7.02 18.27 -1.57
N LYS A 326 6.46 19.29 -0.91
CA LYS A 326 6.55 19.44 0.55
C LYS A 326 5.50 18.63 1.30
N GLY A 327 4.43 18.26 0.61
CA GLY A 327 3.32 17.53 1.19
C GLY A 327 2.28 17.15 0.13
N VAL A 328 1.31 16.37 0.57
CA VAL A 328 0.31 15.75 -0.32
C VAL A 328 -0.58 16.78 -1.02
N ASP A 329 -0.85 17.92 -0.38
CA ASP A 329 -1.68 18.99 -0.99
C ASP A 329 -1.08 19.54 -2.28
N GLU A 330 0.24 19.67 -2.37
CA GLU A 330 0.91 20.13 -3.59
C GLU A 330 0.79 19.09 -4.73
N VAL A 331 0.77 17.79 -4.39
CA VAL A 331 0.56 16.71 -5.36
C VAL A 331 -0.88 16.75 -5.88
N ILE A 332 -1.86 16.88 -4.97
CA ILE A 332 -3.28 17.01 -5.30
C ILE A 332 -3.51 18.23 -6.21
N TRP A 333 -2.87 19.36 -5.90
CA TRP A 333 -2.96 20.57 -6.70
C TRP A 333 -2.46 20.35 -8.13
N ASP A 334 -1.25 19.82 -8.30
CA ASP A 334 -0.68 19.55 -9.63
C ASP A 334 -1.51 18.52 -10.41
N LEU A 335 -2.02 17.49 -9.74
CA LEU A 335 -2.89 16.50 -10.36
C LEU A 335 -4.21 17.13 -10.81
N ARG A 336 -4.85 17.95 -9.99
CA ARG A 336 -6.09 18.66 -10.37
C ARG A 336 -5.86 19.60 -11.56
N ALA A 337 -4.75 20.32 -11.59
CA ALA A 337 -4.39 21.17 -12.72
C ALA A 337 -4.20 20.36 -14.01
N LEU A 338 -3.59 19.17 -13.92
CA LEU A 338 -3.49 18.24 -15.04
C LEU A 338 -4.87 17.77 -15.52
N LEU A 339 -5.75 17.40 -14.60
CA LEU A 339 -7.10 16.92 -14.92
C LEU A 339 -7.96 18.00 -15.57
N GLU A 340 -7.92 19.23 -15.04
CA GLU A 340 -8.59 20.39 -15.63
C GLU A 340 -8.08 20.63 -17.06
N LYS A 341 -6.76 20.61 -17.26
CA LYS A 341 -6.15 20.75 -18.59
C LYS A 341 -6.60 19.65 -19.57
N LYS A 342 -6.78 18.42 -19.09
CA LYS A 342 -7.24 17.27 -19.90
C LYS A 342 -8.77 17.17 -19.98
N GLY A 343 -9.51 18.17 -19.51
CA GLY A 343 -10.97 18.21 -19.56
C GLY A 343 -11.65 17.10 -18.74
N VAL A 344 -10.99 16.64 -17.67
CA VAL A 344 -11.53 15.64 -16.74
C VAL A 344 -12.17 16.36 -15.56
N GLU A 345 -13.48 16.23 -15.45
CA GLU A 345 -14.24 16.79 -14.33
C GLU A 345 -14.02 15.97 -13.06
N VAL A 346 -13.69 16.67 -11.97
CA VAL A 346 -13.56 16.10 -10.63
C VAL A 346 -14.72 16.60 -9.77
N LEU A 347 -15.55 15.68 -9.29
CA LEU A 347 -16.66 15.95 -8.37
C LEU A 347 -16.16 15.89 -6.93
N GLY A 348 -16.40 16.96 -6.17
CA GLY A 348 -15.96 17.05 -4.78
C GLY A 348 -14.43 16.92 -4.64
N GLU A 349 -13.99 16.08 -3.71
CA GLU A 349 -12.56 15.96 -3.36
C GLU A 349 -11.78 14.99 -4.23
N ASP A 350 -12.39 13.92 -4.73
CA ASP A 350 -11.66 12.82 -5.35
C ASP A 350 -12.47 11.97 -6.33
N GLU A 351 -13.72 12.33 -6.64
CA GLU A 351 -14.56 11.54 -7.53
C GLU A 351 -14.41 11.97 -8.99
N ILE A 352 -14.30 10.99 -9.88
CA ILE A 352 -14.27 11.19 -11.33
C ILE A 352 -15.26 10.19 -11.92
N LEU A 353 -16.20 10.67 -12.74
CA LEU A 353 -17.20 9.83 -13.37
C LEU A 353 -16.75 9.33 -14.75
N PRO A 354 -17.28 8.18 -15.20
CA PRO A 354 -17.26 7.81 -16.62
C PRO A 354 -17.90 8.92 -17.48
N ILE A 355 -17.54 9.00 -18.77
CA ILE A 355 -18.13 10.00 -19.67
C ILE A 355 -19.62 9.71 -19.85
N ASN A 356 -20.47 10.72 -19.69
CA ASN A 356 -21.89 10.65 -20.04
C ASN A 356 -22.07 10.21 -21.50
N GLY A 357 -22.69 9.04 -21.71
CA GLY A 357 -22.99 8.50 -23.05
C GLY A 357 -22.11 7.34 -23.50
N GLU A 358 -21.06 6.97 -22.76
CA GLU A 358 -20.40 5.67 -22.92
C GLU A 358 -21.24 4.60 -22.20
N SER A 359 -21.53 3.50 -22.88
CA SER A 359 -22.22 2.34 -22.29
C SER A 359 -21.34 1.54 -21.31
N SER A 360 -20.09 1.97 -21.12
CA SER A 360 -19.08 1.28 -20.34
C SER A 360 -19.09 1.78 -18.90
N SER A 361 -19.44 0.87 -18.00
CA SER A 361 -19.36 1.06 -16.55
C SER A 361 -17.96 0.65 -16.04
N TRP A 362 -17.60 0.97 -14.79
CA TRP A 362 -16.33 0.52 -14.21
C TRP A 362 -16.28 -1.01 -14.12
N GLU A 363 -17.45 -1.61 -13.91
CA GLU A 363 -17.71 -3.04 -13.82
C GLU A 363 -17.28 -3.80 -15.08
N ASP A 364 -17.42 -3.18 -16.25
CA ASP A 364 -17.04 -3.79 -17.52
C ASP A 364 -15.51 -3.90 -17.71
N MET A 365 -14.71 -3.24 -16.85
CA MET A 365 -13.26 -3.19 -16.99
C MET A 365 -12.51 -4.24 -16.17
N LEU A 366 -12.99 -4.66 -15.00
CA LEU A 366 -12.18 -5.47 -14.10
C LEU A 366 -12.36 -6.97 -14.32
N ILE A 367 -11.24 -7.66 -14.51
CA ILE A 367 -11.16 -9.12 -14.44
C ILE A 367 -10.68 -9.45 -13.02
N THR A 368 -11.61 -9.91 -12.18
CA THR A 368 -11.26 -10.41 -10.85
C THR A 368 -10.71 -11.83 -10.99
N VAL A 369 -9.47 -12.03 -10.52
CA VAL A 369 -8.92 -13.38 -10.36
C VAL A 369 -9.43 -13.93 -9.02
N PRO A 370 -10.06 -15.11 -8.97
CA PRO A 370 -10.58 -15.67 -7.73
C PRO A 370 -9.47 -15.82 -6.66
N PRO A 371 -9.76 -15.59 -5.36
CA PRO A 371 -8.79 -15.68 -4.26
C PRO A 371 -8.04 -17.02 -4.12
N GLY A 372 -8.49 -18.09 -4.78
CA GLY A 372 -7.83 -19.41 -4.79
C GLY A 372 -6.82 -19.64 -5.92
N GLU A 373 -6.76 -18.76 -6.93
CA GLU A 373 -5.80 -18.84 -8.04
C GLU A 373 -4.59 -17.93 -7.86
N ILE A 374 -4.57 -17.13 -6.79
CA ILE A 374 -3.41 -16.35 -6.37
C ILE A 374 -2.34 -17.34 -5.91
N ARG A 375 -1.55 -17.86 -6.86
CA ARG A 375 -0.31 -18.54 -6.57
C ARG A 375 0.64 -17.50 -6.01
N PHE A 376 0.66 -17.34 -4.69
CA PHE A 376 1.78 -16.70 -4.01
C PHE A 376 3.04 -17.36 -4.55
N ARG A 377 3.94 -16.54 -5.06
CA ARG A 377 5.13 -17.00 -5.77
C ARG A 377 6.05 -17.66 -4.75
N GLU A 378 5.84 -18.93 -4.45
CA GLU A 378 6.73 -19.72 -3.61
C GLU A 378 8.13 -19.70 -4.26
N ARG A 379 9.02 -18.86 -3.73
CA ARG A 379 10.42 -18.87 -4.15
C ARG A 379 11.09 -20.07 -3.51
N GLY A 380 11.29 -21.09 -4.33
CA GLY A 380 12.23 -22.21 -4.22
C GLY A 380 12.88 -22.44 -2.85
N GLY A 381 12.34 -23.41 -2.11
CA GLY A 381 12.93 -23.90 -0.86
C GLY A 381 12.42 -25.28 -0.47
N ARG A 382 12.93 -26.32 -1.14
CA ARG A 382 12.77 -27.77 -0.91
C ARG A 382 11.49 -28.43 -1.45
N LYS A 383 11.72 -29.46 -2.28
CA LYS A 383 10.74 -30.39 -2.84
C LYS A 383 9.83 -30.95 -1.73
N ALA A 384 8.55 -30.59 -1.75
CA ALA A 384 7.50 -31.44 -1.19
C ALA A 384 7.07 -32.45 -2.26
N GLY A 385 6.88 -33.71 -1.83
CA GLY A 385 6.76 -34.88 -2.68
C GLY A 385 5.51 -34.93 -3.56
N LYS A 386 5.60 -35.81 -4.57
CA LYS A 386 4.50 -36.27 -5.42
C LYS A 386 3.20 -36.45 -4.62
N VAL A 387 2.17 -35.70 -4.97
CA VAL A 387 0.78 -36.12 -4.75
C VAL A 387 0.32 -36.82 -6.01
N LEU A 388 -0.02 -38.10 -5.86
CA LEU A 388 -0.60 -38.97 -6.87
C LEU A 388 -1.99 -38.44 -7.23
N SER A 389 -2.20 -38.10 -8.50
CA SER A 389 -3.53 -37.95 -9.10
C SER A 389 -4.13 -39.35 -9.26
N GLN A 390 -5.15 -39.68 -8.46
CA GLN A 390 -6.05 -40.80 -8.75
C GLN A 390 -7.25 -40.24 -9.50
N GLU A 391 -7.27 -40.50 -10.82
CA GLU A 391 -8.44 -40.31 -11.67
C GLU A 391 -9.47 -41.40 -11.34
N CYS A 392 -10.68 -40.99 -10.97
CA CYS A 392 -11.86 -41.85 -11.02
C CYS A 392 -12.70 -41.40 -12.22
N LEU A 393 -12.66 -42.16 -13.32
CA LEU A 393 -13.68 -42.14 -14.36
C LEU A 393 -14.81 -43.13 -13.97
N PRO A 394 -16.09 -42.78 -14.14
CA PRO A 394 -17.19 -43.70 -13.92
C PRO A 394 -17.45 -44.58 -15.16
N PRO A 395 -18.11 -45.75 -14.99
CA PRO A 395 -18.62 -46.56 -16.10
C PRO A 395 -19.83 -45.93 -16.80
#